data_AF-A0A1M6QGB7-F1
#
_entry.id   AF-A0A1M6QGB7-F1
#
_cell.length_a   1.000
_cell.length_b   1.000
_cell.length_c   1.000
_cell.angle_alpha   90.00
_cell.angle_beta   90.00
_cell.angle_gamma   90.00
#
_symmetry.space_group_name_H-M   'P 1'
#
loop_
_entity.id
_entity.type
_entity.pdbx_description
1 polymer ?
#
loop_
_entity_poly.entity_id
_entity_poly.type
_entity_poly.pdbx_seq_one_letter_code
_entity_poly.pdbx_strand_id
1 'polypeptide(L)'
;MNSILAVNELIKWGDDDDGSNIVERILWIDEGNVIAYLIDIQSETGFPRIKTISEILDSLENGIATKLTADPTIKLASEDDLNEKDREIRNKAWSVIGSLVENEPKIYRRELRGPLVKKVAREFSVTEKTIYKYLRRYWQRGKNKNALLPDYDKSGGRGKPKKAGEKKRGRPRKNAPFIGEGVNVDEETKKIFRIAINRYYHTGKENTLVETYKQMIREFYVDDVRYVNGVEKPLLKPASQLPTLTQFKYWHEKEQDIKKETIARKSSKKYELEHRPVLGSSMGGLIGPGSVFQIDATVCDVYLVSRYNRDWIIGRPVVYVLIDVSSRLITGLYVGLEGTFVVRCHDGVDKCFF
;
A
#
# COMPACT_ATOMS: atom_id res chain seq x y z
N MET A 1 49.90 -12.25 -3.06
CA MET A 1 49.39 -11.41 -1.95
C MET A 1 48.89 -12.37 -0.90
N ASN A 2 49.51 -12.46 0.30
CA ASN A 2 49.00 -13.34 1.35
C ASN A 2 47.60 -12.86 1.76
N SER A 3 46.57 -13.49 1.19
CA SER A 3 45.18 -13.19 1.52
C SER A 3 44.88 -13.73 2.90
N ILE A 4 45.00 -12.89 3.93
CA ILE A 4 44.60 -13.26 5.30
C ILE A 4 43.09 -13.50 5.30
N LEU A 5 42.63 -14.64 5.82
CA LEU A 5 41.22 -14.93 6.04
C LEU A 5 40.80 -14.50 7.45
N ALA A 6 39.58 -14.01 7.60
CA ALA A 6 39.03 -13.62 8.89
C ALA A 6 37.63 -14.20 9.12
N VAL A 7 37.28 -14.38 10.40
CA VAL A 7 35.94 -14.79 10.81
C VAL A 7 34.92 -13.73 10.39
N ASN A 8 33.74 -14.18 9.97
CA ASN A 8 32.65 -13.44 9.35
C ASN A 8 32.88 -12.93 7.92
N GLU A 9 34.04 -13.16 7.30
CA GLU A 9 34.24 -12.90 5.88
C GLU A 9 33.30 -13.77 5.03
N LEU A 10 32.88 -13.20 3.89
CA LEU A 10 32.03 -13.86 2.90
C LEU A 10 32.85 -14.23 1.67
N ILE A 11 32.85 -15.52 1.35
CA ILE A 11 33.48 -16.09 0.16
C ILE A 11 32.38 -16.43 -0.82
N LYS A 12 32.39 -15.78 -1.97
CA LYS A 12 31.55 -16.12 -3.11
C LYS A 12 32.32 -17.08 -4.00
N TRP A 13 31.80 -18.27 -4.19
CA TRP A 13 32.34 -19.26 -5.12
C TRP A 13 31.78 -18.98 -6.51
N GLY A 14 32.64 -18.98 -7.53
CA GLY A 14 32.28 -18.89 -8.94
C GLY A 14 31.54 -20.14 -9.39
N ASP A 15 30.85 -20.05 -10.54
CA ASP A 15 29.91 -21.06 -11.01
C ASP A 15 30.51 -22.49 -10.98
N ASP A 16 30.09 -23.28 -9.99
CA ASP A 16 30.04 -24.73 -10.15
C ASP A 16 29.09 -25.01 -11.33
N ASP A 17 29.34 -26.08 -12.11
CA ASP A 17 28.67 -26.47 -13.37
C ASP A 17 27.12 -26.40 -13.41
N ASP A 18 26.45 -26.15 -12.28
CA ASP A 18 25.00 -25.97 -12.12
C ASP A 18 24.52 -24.49 -12.06
N GLY A 19 25.40 -23.49 -12.19
CA GLY A 19 25.02 -22.06 -12.23
C GLY A 19 24.51 -21.49 -10.90
N SER A 20 24.78 -22.16 -9.78
CA SER A 20 24.44 -21.68 -8.44
C SER A 20 25.57 -20.85 -7.84
N ASN A 21 25.36 -19.54 -7.70
CA ASN A 21 26.27 -18.64 -6.98
C ASN A 21 26.20 -18.91 -5.46
N ILE A 22 27.01 -19.83 -4.96
CA ILE A 22 27.08 -20.15 -3.52
C ILE A 22 27.91 -19.08 -2.80
N VAL A 23 27.35 -18.52 -1.72
CA VAL A 23 28.06 -17.56 -0.85
C VAL A 23 28.17 -18.16 0.55
N GLU A 24 29.40 -18.42 0.97
CA GLU A 24 29.68 -19.01 2.28
C GLU A 24 30.31 -17.99 3.23
N ARG A 25 29.90 -18.02 4.50
CA ARG A 25 30.52 -17.24 5.57
C ARG A 25 31.48 -18.08 6.38
N ILE A 26 32.68 -17.56 6.63
CA ILE A 26 33.64 -18.15 7.58
C ILE A 26 33.13 -17.92 9.00
N LEU A 27 32.83 -18.99 9.72
CA LEU A 27 32.33 -18.93 11.10
C LEU A 27 33.43 -19.06 12.14
N TRP A 28 34.47 -19.82 11.81
CA TRP A 28 35.59 -20.12 12.70
C TRP A 28 36.77 -20.63 11.88
N ILE A 29 37.97 -20.28 12.31
CA ILE A 29 39.25 -20.73 11.76
C ILE A 29 40.02 -21.33 12.95
N ASP A 30 40.70 -22.45 12.74
CA ASP A 30 41.53 -23.04 13.79
C ASP A 30 42.80 -22.25 14.06
N GLU A 31 43.36 -22.43 15.25
CA GLU A 31 44.60 -21.73 15.66
C GLU A 31 45.79 -22.04 14.73
N GLY A 32 45.78 -23.21 14.09
CA GLY A 32 46.80 -23.63 13.13
C GLY A 32 46.60 -23.07 11.71
N ASN A 33 45.49 -22.37 11.43
CA ASN A 33 45.08 -21.95 10.07
C ASN A 33 45.09 -23.10 9.05
N VAL A 34 44.67 -24.29 9.47
CA VAL A 34 44.54 -25.49 8.63
C VAL A 34 43.11 -25.65 8.12
N ILE A 35 42.12 -25.40 8.97
CA ILE A 35 40.70 -25.65 8.69
C ILE A 35 39.82 -24.46 9.07
N ALA A 36 38.74 -24.30 8.31
CA ALA A 36 37.67 -23.36 8.63
C ALA A 36 36.30 -24.06 8.62
N TYR A 37 35.38 -23.56 9.43
CA TYR A 37 33.96 -23.87 9.29
C TYR A 37 33.26 -22.76 8.52
N LEU A 38 32.52 -23.13 7.48
CA LEU A 38 31.79 -22.21 6.63
C LEU A 38 30.30 -22.56 6.56
N ILE A 39 29.44 -21.56 6.37
CA ILE A 39 28.01 -21.76 6.15
C ILE A 39 27.52 -20.99 4.93
N ASP A 40 26.76 -21.67 4.07
CA ASP A 40 26.01 -21.01 3.00
C ASP A 40 24.94 -20.07 3.58
N ILE A 41 25.04 -18.79 3.25
CA ILE A 41 24.14 -17.74 3.75
C ILE A 41 22.74 -17.76 3.10
N GLN A 42 22.59 -18.46 1.97
CA GLN A 42 21.34 -18.55 1.21
C GLN A 42 20.58 -19.87 1.49
N SER A 43 21.27 -20.88 2.03
CA SER A 43 20.67 -22.19 2.29
C SER A 43 19.52 -22.14 3.32
N GLU A 44 18.35 -22.67 2.98
CA GLU A 44 17.20 -22.75 3.89
C GLU A 44 17.42 -23.75 5.05
N THR A 45 18.13 -24.84 4.76
CA THR A 45 18.39 -25.96 5.69
C THR A 45 19.88 -26.24 5.90
N GLY A 46 20.77 -25.38 5.41
CA GLY A 46 22.22 -25.54 5.48
C GLY A 46 22.77 -25.46 6.90
N PHE A 47 23.88 -26.16 7.12
CA PHE A 47 24.62 -26.16 8.37
C PHE A 47 26.11 -25.98 8.09
N PRO A 48 26.90 -25.57 9.10
CA PRO A 48 28.32 -25.36 8.92
C PRO A 48 29.04 -26.62 8.41
N ARG A 49 29.91 -26.44 7.41
CA ARG A 49 30.76 -27.46 6.80
C ARG A 49 32.22 -27.09 6.99
N ILE A 50 33.08 -28.10 7.06
CA ILE A 50 34.52 -27.91 7.17
C ILE A 50 35.14 -27.80 5.77
N LYS A 51 36.07 -26.87 5.58
CA LYS A 51 36.98 -26.79 4.42
C LYS A 51 38.40 -26.53 4.91
N THR A 52 39.40 -26.89 4.09
CA THR A 52 40.78 -26.52 4.41
C THR A 52 41.03 -25.06 4.03
N ILE A 53 41.92 -24.41 4.78
CA ILE A 53 42.31 -23.03 4.48
C ILE A 53 43.04 -22.97 3.14
N SER A 54 43.84 -23.98 2.81
CA SER A 54 44.52 -24.09 1.52
C SER A 54 43.53 -24.08 0.34
N GLU A 55 42.46 -24.87 0.40
CA GLU A 55 41.43 -24.91 -0.65
C GLU A 55 40.80 -23.53 -0.90
N ILE A 56 40.52 -22.79 0.19
CA ILE A 56 39.93 -21.45 0.10
C ILE A 56 40.92 -20.46 -0.51
N LEU A 57 42.17 -20.47 -0.06
CA LEU A 57 43.21 -19.57 -0.55
C LEU A 57 43.54 -19.85 -2.01
N ASP A 58 43.73 -21.11 -2.39
CA ASP A 58 44.00 -21.53 -3.76
C ASP A 58 42.84 -21.10 -4.69
N SER A 59 41.59 -21.23 -4.22
CA SER A 59 40.42 -20.79 -4.99
C SER A 59 40.35 -19.27 -5.15
N LEU A 60 40.76 -18.50 -4.13
CA LEU A 60 40.85 -17.04 -4.21
C LEU A 60 41.97 -16.59 -5.15
N GLU A 61 43.14 -17.24 -5.10
CA GLU A 61 44.29 -16.92 -5.95
C GLU A 61 44.04 -17.25 -7.42
N ASN A 62 43.36 -18.37 -7.69
CA ASN A 62 43.00 -18.78 -9.04
C ASN A 62 41.75 -18.06 -9.59
N GLY A 63 41.14 -17.15 -8.83
CA GLY A 63 39.94 -16.40 -9.23
C GLY A 63 38.66 -17.23 -9.31
N ILE A 64 38.68 -18.46 -8.79
CA ILE A 64 37.50 -19.34 -8.67
C ILE A 64 36.58 -18.81 -7.57
N ALA A 65 37.14 -18.22 -6.51
CA ALA A 65 36.39 -17.59 -5.44
C ALA A 65 36.73 -16.10 -5.35
N THR A 66 35.81 -15.31 -4.80
CA THR A 66 36.00 -13.89 -4.53
C THR A 66 35.49 -13.52 -3.14
N LYS A 67 36.20 -12.63 -2.45
CA LYS A 67 35.72 -12.05 -1.19
C LYS A 67 34.64 -11.00 -1.48
N LEU A 68 33.50 -11.10 -0.81
CA LEU A 68 32.48 -10.05 -0.85
C LEU A 68 32.79 -8.95 0.16
N THR A 69 32.79 -7.70 -0.29
CA THR A 69 33.02 -6.52 0.55
C THR A 69 31.76 -6.09 1.33
N ALA A 70 30.58 -6.39 0.81
CA ALA A 70 29.30 -6.05 1.44
C ALA A 70 28.56 -7.31 1.87
N ASP A 71 28.07 -7.30 3.11
CA ASP A 71 27.28 -8.39 3.68
C ASP A 71 25.78 -8.11 3.52
N PRO A 72 25.06 -8.81 2.61
CA PRO A 72 23.64 -8.56 2.37
C PRO A 72 22.74 -9.04 3.52
N THR A 73 23.29 -9.77 4.49
CA THR A 73 22.54 -10.43 5.56
C THR A 73 22.69 -9.76 6.92
N ILE A 74 23.65 -8.84 7.05
CA ILE A 74 23.89 -8.12 8.29
C ILE A 74 22.73 -7.17 8.59
N LYS A 75 22.25 -7.19 9.84
CA LYS A 75 21.24 -6.25 10.33
C LYS A 75 21.92 -5.22 11.23
N LEU A 76 22.20 -4.06 10.65
CA LEU A 76 22.67 -2.87 11.38
C LEU A 76 21.44 -2.13 11.90
N ALA A 77 20.93 -2.56 13.07
CA ALA A 77 19.88 -1.85 13.79
C ALA A 77 20.45 -1.36 15.13
N SER A 78 20.29 -0.08 15.43
CA SER A 78 20.62 0.46 16.76
C SER A 78 19.56 -0.02 17.77
N GLU A 79 19.90 -0.06 19.06
CA GLU A 79 18.91 -0.46 20.09
C GLU A 79 17.71 0.50 20.12
N ASP A 80 17.93 1.79 19.86
CA ASP A 80 16.89 2.83 19.92
C ASP A 80 15.90 2.75 18.76
N ASP A 81 16.30 2.18 17.61
CA ASP A 81 15.45 2.00 16.44
C ASP A 81 14.54 0.75 16.55
N LEU A 82 14.81 -0.13 17.51
CA LEU A 82 14.07 -1.39 17.65
C LEU A 82 12.75 -1.17 18.39
N ASN A 83 11.65 -1.61 17.77
CA ASN A 83 10.39 -1.73 18.49
C ASN A 83 10.49 -2.79 19.60
N GLU A 84 9.70 -2.61 20.66
CA GLU A 84 9.78 -3.46 21.86
C GLU A 84 9.53 -4.94 21.55
N LYS A 85 8.60 -5.26 20.65
CA LYS A 85 8.28 -6.64 20.27
C LYS A 85 9.46 -7.36 19.60
N ASP A 86 10.14 -6.68 18.69
CA ASP A 86 11.29 -7.25 17.98
C ASP A 86 12.47 -7.44 18.93
N ARG A 87 12.64 -6.52 19.89
CA ARG A 87 13.63 -6.61 20.97
C ARG A 87 13.36 -7.82 21.87
N GLU A 88 12.13 -8.02 22.31
CA GLU A 88 11.71 -9.17 23.11
C GLU A 88 11.97 -10.50 22.37
N ILE A 89 11.58 -10.59 21.09
CA ILE A 89 11.79 -11.77 20.26
C ILE A 89 13.28 -12.10 20.12
N ARG A 90 14.11 -11.09 19.84
CA ARG A 90 15.57 -11.23 19.74
C ARG A 90 16.16 -11.71 21.05
N ASN A 91 15.79 -11.08 22.17
CA ASN A 91 16.31 -11.41 23.49
C ASN A 91 15.92 -12.84 23.92
N LYS A 92 14.68 -13.25 23.65
CA LYS A 92 14.23 -14.63 23.88
C LYS A 92 14.97 -15.64 23.00
N ALA A 93 15.21 -15.33 21.73
CA ALA A 93 15.99 -16.21 20.88
C ALA A 93 17.45 -16.31 21.36
N TRP A 94 18.03 -15.19 21.83
CA TRP A 94 19.39 -15.14 22.37
C TRP A 94 19.51 -15.95 23.66
N SER A 95 18.55 -15.86 24.58
CA SER A 95 18.57 -16.65 25.82
C SER A 95 18.57 -18.15 25.57
N VAL A 96 17.94 -18.59 24.47
CA VAL A 96 17.89 -20.02 24.08
C VAL A 96 19.23 -20.49 23.48
N ILE A 97 19.87 -19.71 22.60
CA ILE A 97 21.06 -20.18 21.86
C ILE A 97 22.40 -19.67 22.37
N GLY A 98 22.43 -18.69 23.28
CA GLY A 98 23.65 -18.00 23.72
C GLY A 98 24.74 -18.98 24.19
N SER A 99 24.38 -19.91 25.07
CA SER A 99 25.31 -20.93 25.56
C SER A 99 25.76 -21.93 24.47
N LEU A 100 24.93 -22.15 23.43
CA LEU A 100 25.28 -23.05 22.34
C LEU A 100 26.32 -22.42 21.42
N VAL A 101 26.18 -21.14 21.11
CA VAL A 101 27.05 -20.45 20.14
C VAL A 101 28.44 -20.17 20.70
N GLU A 102 28.62 -20.21 22.03
CA GLU A 102 29.93 -20.12 22.68
C GLU A 102 30.74 -21.43 22.60
N ASN A 103 30.09 -22.57 22.31
CA ASN A 103 30.73 -23.89 22.26
C ASN A 103 31.43 -24.16 20.91
N GLU A 104 32.27 -23.24 20.45
CA GLU A 104 33.02 -23.38 19.21
C GLU A 104 34.32 -24.18 19.41
N PRO A 105 34.73 -25.04 18.46
CA PRO A 105 34.05 -25.42 17.22
C PRO A 105 33.05 -26.58 17.41
N LYS A 106 32.86 -27.09 18.63
CA LYS A 106 32.04 -28.30 18.92
C LYS A 106 30.62 -28.17 18.37
N ILE A 107 30.01 -26.98 18.44
CA ILE A 107 28.65 -26.71 17.97
C ILE A 107 28.48 -26.87 16.44
N TYR A 108 29.57 -26.83 15.68
CA TYR A 108 29.52 -26.99 14.22
C TYR A 108 29.42 -28.46 13.79
N ARG A 109 29.94 -29.38 14.61
CA ARG A 109 29.95 -30.82 14.34
C ARG A 109 28.58 -31.43 14.61
N ARG A 110 28.02 -32.14 13.63
CA ARG A 110 26.65 -32.68 13.70
C ARG A 110 26.45 -33.61 14.90
N GLU A 111 27.46 -34.43 15.18
CA GLU A 111 27.46 -35.47 16.22
C GLU A 111 27.43 -34.85 17.63
N LEU A 112 28.11 -33.71 17.81
CA LEU A 112 28.20 -32.99 19.08
C LEU A 112 27.04 -32.00 19.25
N ARG A 113 26.61 -31.36 18.15
CA ARG A 113 25.52 -30.38 18.14
C ARG A 113 24.18 -31.00 18.56
N GLY A 114 23.84 -32.19 18.05
CA GLY A 114 22.55 -32.84 18.33
C GLY A 114 22.25 -32.98 19.83
N PRO A 115 23.14 -33.60 20.63
CA PRO A 115 22.99 -33.69 22.08
C PRO A 115 22.87 -32.34 22.79
N LEU A 116 23.68 -31.34 22.40
CA LEU A 116 23.62 -29.98 22.97
C LEU A 116 22.26 -29.33 22.72
N VAL A 117 21.75 -29.41 21.49
CA VAL A 117 20.43 -28.88 21.11
C VAL A 117 19.32 -29.59 21.87
N LYS A 118 19.39 -30.91 22.04
CA LYS A 118 18.42 -31.70 22.82
C LYS A 118 18.38 -31.33 24.30
N LYS A 119 19.51 -30.92 24.88
CA LYS A 119 19.58 -30.45 26.27
C LYS A 119 18.86 -29.10 26.39
N VAL A 120 19.21 -28.15 25.55
CA VAL A 120 18.61 -26.80 25.53
C VAL A 120 17.12 -26.83 25.18
N ALA A 121 16.69 -27.73 24.28
CA ALA A 121 15.29 -27.92 23.94
C ALA A 121 14.43 -28.26 25.17
N ARG A 122 14.95 -29.13 26.04
CA ARG A 122 14.28 -29.53 27.28
C ARG A 122 14.29 -28.39 28.31
N GLU A 123 15.42 -27.73 28.46
CA GLU A 123 15.60 -26.62 29.42
C GLU A 123 14.66 -25.44 29.13
N PHE A 124 14.56 -25.01 27.87
CA PHE A 124 13.75 -23.86 27.47
C PHE A 124 12.34 -24.23 26.97
N SER A 125 11.97 -25.51 27.01
CA SER A 125 10.68 -26.02 26.49
C SER A 125 10.38 -25.56 25.05
N VAL A 126 11.38 -25.64 24.19
CA VAL A 126 11.29 -25.28 22.76
C VAL A 126 11.62 -26.47 21.88
N THR A 127 11.07 -26.50 20.65
CA THR A 127 11.39 -27.57 19.71
C THR A 127 12.82 -27.47 19.19
N GLU A 128 13.46 -28.61 18.92
CA GLU A 128 14.80 -28.66 18.29
C GLU A 128 14.81 -27.89 16.96
N LYS A 129 13.71 -27.95 16.19
CA LYS A 129 13.53 -27.20 14.93
C LYS A 129 13.66 -25.68 15.14
N THR A 130 13.11 -25.15 16.23
CA THR A 130 13.22 -23.73 16.58
C THR A 130 14.66 -23.35 16.89
N ILE A 131 15.36 -24.18 17.68
CA ILE A 131 16.77 -23.94 18.02
C ILE A 131 17.64 -23.97 16.77
N TYR A 132 17.48 -24.97 15.90
CA TYR A 132 18.22 -25.03 14.65
C TYR A 132 17.96 -23.82 13.75
N LYS A 133 16.71 -23.31 13.72
CA LYS A 133 16.38 -22.08 13.01
C LYS A 133 17.14 -20.87 13.57
N TYR A 134 17.22 -20.73 14.89
CA TYR A 134 17.96 -19.65 15.54
C TYR A 134 19.47 -19.76 15.30
N LEU A 135 20.06 -20.96 15.44
CA LEU A 135 21.48 -21.19 15.15
C LEU A 135 21.83 -20.86 13.70
N ARG A 136 21.06 -21.36 12.72
CA ARG A 136 21.27 -21.02 11.31
C ARG A 136 21.21 -19.52 11.07
N ARG A 137 20.17 -18.87 11.59
CA ARG A 137 19.99 -17.42 11.47
C ARG A 137 21.17 -16.64 12.07
N TYR A 138 21.66 -17.07 13.23
CA TYR A 138 22.81 -16.45 13.90
C TYR A 138 24.09 -16.58 13.07
N TRP A 139 24.40 -17.79 12.59
CA TRP A 139 25.59 -18.05 11.79
C TRP A 139 25.56 -17.38 10.42
N GLN A 140 24.43 -17.46 9.70
CA GLN A 140 24.31 -16.89 8.36
C GLN A 140 24.44 -15.35 8.36
N ARG A 141 24.04 -14.67 9.44
CA ARG A 141 23.96 -13.20 9.55
C ARG A 141 25.09 -12.56 10.37
N GLY A 142 26.24 -13.21 10.43
CA GLY A 142 27.46 -12.58 10.97
C GLY A 142 27.64 -12.68 12.49
N LYS A 143 27.07 -13.71 13.13
CA LYS A 143 27.34 -14.08 14.53
C LYS A 143 27.16 -12.94 15.56
N ASN A 144 26.15 -12.08 15.36
CA ASN A 144 25.79 -11.04 16.32
C ASN A 144 24.38 -11.25 16.88
N LYS A 145 24.05 -10.60 18.00
CA LYS A 145 22.73 -10.73 18.64
C LYS A 145 21.58 -10.25 17.72
N ASN A 146 21.84 -9.22 16.92
CA ASN A 146 20.86 -8.65 15.98
C ASN A 146 20.54 -9.56 14.79
N ALA A 147 21.36 -10.58 14.53
CA ALA A 147 21.05 -11.64 13.57
C ALA A 147 19.67 -12.27 13.84
N LEU A 148 19.31 -12.39 15.12
CA LEU A 148 18.09 -13.04 15.58
C LEU A 148 16.82 -12.22 15.38
N LEU A 149 16.92 -10.94 14.98
CA LEU A 149 15.78 -10.08 14.69
C LEU A 149 14.84 -10.71 13.65
N PRO A 150 13.51 -10.56 13.81
CA PRO A 150 12.53 -11.08 12.86
C PRO A 150 12.64 -10.39 11.50
N ASP A 151 12.11 -11.05 10.47
CA ASP A 151 12.08 -10.55 9.08
C ASP A 151 10.67 -10.04 8.73
N TYR A 152 10.08 -9.26 9.65
CA TYR A 152 8.73 -8.72 9.45
C TYR A 152 8.67 -7.68 8.33
N ASP A 153 9.80 -7.02 8.04
CA ASP A 153 10.03 -6.19 6.86
C ASP A 153 9.76 -6.95 5.55
N LYS A 154 10.04 -8.26 5.53
CA LYS A 154 9.79 -9.15 4.39
C LYS A 154 8.40 -9.78 4.41
N SER A 155 7.57 -9.44 5.40
CA SER A 155 6.28 -10.08 5.67
C SER A 155 5.07 -9.20 5.35
N GLY A 156 3.88 -9.81 5.29
CA GLY A 156 2.60 -9.09 5.29
C GLY A 156 1.97 -8.83 3.93
N GLY A 157 2.76 -8.66 2.85
CA GLY A 157 2.23 -8.48 1.49
C GLY A 157 1.11 -7.41 1.39
N ARG A 158 1.14 -6.41 2.29
CA ARG A 158 0.09 -5.41 2.43
C ARG A 158 0.01 -4.61 1.14
N GLY A 159 -1.19 -4.50 0.56
CA GLY A 159 -1.42 -3.82 -0.72
C GLY A 159 -1.05 -4.62 -1.97
N LYS A 160 -0.24 -5.69 -1.88
CA LYS A 160 0.10 -6.51 -3.04
C LYS A 160 -1.06 -7.45 -3.40
N PRO A 161 -1.56 -7.43 -4.66
CA PRO A 161 -2.56 -8.39 -5.09
C PRO A 161 -1.95 -9.79 -5.10
N LYS A 162 -2.56 -10.73 -4.37
CA LYS A 162 -2.20 -12.15 -4.46
C LYS A 162 -2.87 -12.75 -5.70
N LYS A 163 -2.20 -13.65 -6.41
CA LYS A 163 -2.83 -14.43 -7.49
C LYS A 163 -4.01 -15.25 -6.92
N ALA A 164 -5.08 -15.38 -7.69
CA ALA A 164 -6.17 -16.29 -7.35
C ALA A 164 -5.66 -17.73 -7.58
N GLY A 165 -5.69 -18.57 -6.54
CA GLY A 165 -5.43 -20.01 -6.68
C GLY A 165 -6.75 -20.79 -6.80
N GLU A 166 -6.64 -22.10 -6.89
CA GLU A 166 -7.80 -23.01 -6.96
C GLU A 166 -8.65 -22.93 -5.68
N LYS A 167 -8.01 -22.85 -4.51
CA LYS A 167 -8.72 -22.69 -3.24
C LYS A 167 -9.22 -21.25 -3.08
N LYS A 168 -10.45 -21.13 -2.59
CA LYS A 168 -11.06 -19.82 -2.31
C LYS A 168 -10.22 -19.02 -1.32
N ARG A 169 -9.95 -17.76 -1.66
CA ARG A 169 -9.24 -16.79 -0.82
C ARG A 169 -10.20 -16.07 0.12
N GLY A 170 -9.68 -15.76 1.31
CA GLY A 170 -10.36 -14.95 2.30
C GLY A 170 -11.17 -15.79 3.28
N ARG A 171 -12.01 -15.13 4.08
CA ARG A 171 -12.80 -15.79 5.12
C ARG A 171 -13.79 -16.77 4.48
N PRO A 172 -13.79 -18.06 4.89
CA PRO A 172 -14.82 -19.00 4.47
C PRO A 172 -16.22 -18.50 4.81
N ARG A 173 -17.22 -18.88 4.00
CA ARG A 173 -18.62 -18.53 4.27
C ARG A 173 -19.09 -19.31 5.51
N LYS A 174 -19.84 -18.66 6.41
CA LYS A 174 -20.38 -19.32 7.62
C LYS A 174 -21.27 -20.53 7.31
N ASN A 175 -22.06 -20.45 6.23
CA ASN A 175 -22.98 -21.50 5.79
C ASN A 175 -22.49 -22.20 4.52
N ALA A 176 -21.17 -22.39 4.38
CA ALA A 176 -20.57 -23.04 3.22
C ALA A 176 -21.19 -24.43 2.87
N PRO A 177 -21.60 -25.28 3.84
CA PRO A 177 -22.25 -26.56 3.52
C PRO A 177 -23.58 -26.43 2.75
N PHE A 178 -24.28 -25.31 2.86
CA PHE A 178 -25.61 -25.11 2.27
C PHE A 178 -25.60 -24.20 1.03
N ILE A 179 -24.71 -23.20 1.02
CA ILE A 179 -24.65 -22.14 -0.02
C ILE A 179 -23.44 -22.33 -0.95
N GLY A 180 -22.56 -23.28 -0.61
CA GLY A 180 -21.28 -23.52 -1.26
C GLY A 180 -20.18 -22.55 -0.82
N GLU A 181 -18.94 -22.88 -1.19
CA GLU A 181 -17.75 -22.15 -0.76
C GLU A 181 -17.73 -20.71 -1.30
N GLY A 182 -18.30 -20.47 -2.50
CA GLY A 182 -18.29 -19.19 -3.20
C GLY A 182 -17.10 -19.06 -4.17
N VAL A 183 -17.11 -18.02 -5.00
CA VAL A 183 -16.05 -17.82 -6.02
C VAL A 183 -14.93 -16.89 -5.57
N ASN A 184 -13.74 -17.14 -6.12
CA ASN A 184 -12.65 -16.17 -6.14
C ASN A 184 -12.98 -15.07 -7.15
N VAL A 185 -12.64 -13.83 -6.81
CA VAL A 185 -12.70 -12.72 -7.78
C VAL A 185 -11.38 -12.70 -8.55
N ASP A 186 -11.42 -13.30 -9.74
CA ASP A 186 -10.36 -13.30 -10.75
C ASP A 186 -10.47 -12.07 -11.68
N GLU A 187 -9.64 -12.02 -12.71
CA GLU A 187 -9.66 -10.90 -13.67
C GLU A 187 -10.95 -10.85 -14.51
N GLU A 188 -11.56 -12.01 -14.82
CA GLU A 188 -12.83 -12.04 -15.56
C GLU A 188 -13.97 -11.43 -14.73
N THR A 189 -14.07 -11.84 -13.47
CA THR A 189 -15.05 -11.28 -12.52
C THR A 189 -14.85 -9.78 -12.34
N LYS A 190 -13.60 -9.30 -12.28
CA LYS A 190 -13.31 -7.85 -12.22
C LYS A 190 -13.72 -7.11 -13.48
N LYS A 191 -13.51 -7.69 -14.67
CA LYS A 191 -13.99 -7.08 -15.93
C LYS A 191 -15.51 -6.91 -15.88
N ILE A 192 -16.25 -7.92 -15.44
CA ILE A 192 -17.70 -7.83 -15.25
C ILE A 192 -18.06 -6.72 -14.26
N PHE A 193 -17.34 -6.59 -13.14
CA PHE A 193 -17.57 -5.52 -12.17
C PHE A 193 -17.40 -4.14 -12.79
N ARG A 194 -16.32 -3.92 -13.55
CA ARG A 194 -16.06 -2.65 -14.24
C ARG A 194 -17.15 -2.30 -15.23
N ILE A 195 -17.61 -3.29 -16.02
CA ILE A 195 -18.70 -3.10 -16.98
C ILE A 195 -19.99 -2.68 -16.25
N ALA A 196 -20.35 -3.38 -15.18
CA ALA A 196 -21.54 -3.08 -14.40
C ALA A 196 -21.50 -1.70 -13.73
N ILE A 197 -20.36 -1.32 -13.16
CA ILE A 197 -20.16 0.01 -12.56
C ILE A 197 -20.31 1.10 -13.63
N ASN A 198 -19.63 0.97 -14.75
CA ASN A 198 -19.71 1.96 -15.82
C ASN A 198 -21.13 2.08 -16.39
N ARG A 199 -21.84 0.97 -16.54
CA ARG A 199 -23.17 0.97 -17.16
C ARG A 199 -24.28 1.44 -16.22
N TYR A 200 -24.26 0.99 -14.97
CA TYR A 200 -25.40 1.17 -14.07
C TYR A 200 -25.12 2.14 -12.92
N TYR A 201 -23.87 2.33 -12.50
CA TYR A 201 -23.51 3.17 -11.36
C TYR A 201 -23.07 4.58 -11.78
N HIS A 202 -22.27 4.68 -12.85
CA HIS A 202 -21.83 5.95 -13.46
C HIS A 202 -22.92 6.57 -14.34
N THR A 203 -24.11 6.80 -13.77
CA THR A 203 -25.24 7.39 -14.48
C THR A 203 -25.88 8.50 -13.65
N GLY A 204 -26.51 9.49 -14.30
CA GLY A 204 -27.26 10.55 -13.63
C GLY A 204 -28.53 10.09 -12.90
N LYS A 205 -28.88 8.79 -12.98
CA LYS A 205 -29.95 8.17 -12.17
C LYS A 205 -29.51 7.89 -10.72
N GLU A 206 -28.23 8.02 -10.42
CA GLU A 206 -27.65 7.89 -9.08
C GLU A 206 -27.95 6.56 -8.36
N ASN A 207 -28.03 5.45 -9.11
CA ASN A 207 -28.24 4.11 -8.55
C ASN A 207 -27.27 3.79 -7.41
N THR A 208 -27.76 3.05 -6.41
CA THR A 208 -26.93 2.54 -5.32
C THR A 208 -26.08 1.36 -5.78
N LEU A 209 -24.93 1.13 -5.13
CA LEU A 209 -24.09 -0.05 -5.40
C LEU A 209 -24.84 -1.37 -5.22
N VAL A 210 -25.86 -1.41 -4.35
CA VAL A 210 -26.73 -2.57 -4.15
C VAL A 210 -27.57 -2.83 -5.40
N GLU A 211 -28.15 -1.79 -5.98
CA GLU A 211 -28.96 -1.92 -7.19
C GLU A 211 -28.08 -2.26 -8.39
N THR A 212 -26.92 -1.61 -8.55
CA THR A 212 -25.93 -1.97 -9.57
C THR A 212 -25.53 -3.43 -9.49
N TYR A 213 -25.28 -3.95 -8.28
CA TYR A 213 -24.97 -5.36 -8.08
C TYR A 213 -26.12 -6.28 -8.52
N LYS A 214 -27.38 -5.93 -8.20
CA LYS A 214 -28.54 -6.71 -8.65
C LYS A 214 -28.65 -6.74 -10.17
N GLN A 215 -28.45 -5.59 -10.84
CA GLN A 215 -28.47 -5.52 -12.30
C GLN A 215 -27.33 -6.33 -12.92
N MET A 216 -26.12 -6.25 -12.36
CA MET A 216 -24.98 -7.08 -12.77
C MET A 216 -25.28 -8.57 -12.70
N ILE A 217 -25.86 -9.04 -11.58
CA ILE A 217 -26.19 -10.47 -11.41
C ILE A 217 -27.25 -10.90 -12.44
N ARG A 218 -28.27 -10.07 -12.69
CA ARG A 218 -29.32 -10.35 -13.68
C ARG A 218 -28.82 -10.36 -15.12
N GLU A 219 -27.73 -9.67 -15.42
CA GLU A 219 -27.18 -9.61 -16.77
C GLU A 219 -26.12 -10.70 -17.01
N PHE A 220 -25.14 -10.83 -16.12
CA PHE A 220 -23.93 -11.63 -16.37
C PHE A 220 -23.95 -13.02 -15.73
N TYR A 221 -24.90 -13.31 -14.85
CA TYR A 221 -24.95 -14.55 -14.09
C TYR A 221 -26.30 -15.30 -14.24
N VAL A 222 -26.91 -15.17 -15.42
CA VAL A 222 -28.05 -16.00 -15.84
C VAL A 222 -27.55 -17.33 -16.36
N ASP A 223 -28.22 -18.41 -15.96
CA ASP A 223 -27.92 -19.79 -16.35
C ASP A 223 -28.93 -20.30 -17.38
N ASP A 224 -30.23 -20.03 -17.16
CA ASP A 224 -31.32 -20.43 -18.05
C ASP A 224 -32.52 -19.46 -17.93
N VAL A 225 -33.57 -19.66 -18.72
CA VAL A 225 -34.78 -18.85 -18.73
C VAL A 225 -35.99 -19.74 -18.44
N ARG A 226 -36.79 -19.38 -17.43
CA ARG A 226 -38.05 -20.08 -17.10
C ARG A 226 -39.25 -19.20 -17.39
N TYR A 227 -40.26 -19.79 -18.01
CA TYR A 227 -41.57 -19.15 -18.16
C TYR A 227 -42.47 -19.50 -16.99
N VAL A 228 -42.91 -18.49 -16.24
CA VAL A 228 -43.90 -18.64 -15.16
C VAL A 228 -45.08 -17.73 -15.50
N ASN A 229 -46.25 -18.33 -15.73
CA ASN A 229 -47.48 -17.62 -16.14
C ASN A 229 -47.31 -16.77 -17.42
N GLY A 230 -46.58 -17.28 -18.41
CA GLY A 230 -46.31 -16.57 -19.66
C GLY A 230 -45.27 -15.45 -19.55
N VAL A 231 -44.68 -15.22 -18.37
CA VAL A 231 -43.63 -14.22 -18.15
C VAL A 231 -42.27 -14.89 -18.06
N GLU A 232 -41.35 -14.39 -18.87
CA GLU A 232 -39.95 -14.80 -18.91
C GLU A 232 -39.22 -14.38 -17.62
N LYS A 233 -38.65 -15.34 -16.88
CA LYS A 233 -37.86 -15.10 -15.68
C LYS A 233 -36.46 -15.72 -15.81
N PRO A 234 -35.38 -14.92 -15.64
CA PRO A 234 -34.02 -15.46 -15.68
C PRO A 234 -33.76 -16.32 -14.45
N LEU A 235 -33.29 -17.54 -14.67
CA LEU A 235 -32.78 -18.45 -13.65
C LEU A 235 -31.30 -18.12 -13.43
N LEU A 236 -30.97 -17.67 -12.23
CA LEU A 236 -29.59 -17.31 -11.88
C LEU A 236 -28.75 -18.55 -11.58
N LYS A 237 -27.44 -18.44 -11.84
CA LYS A 237 -26.45 -19.42 -11.38
C LYS A 237 -26.55 -19.67 -9.88
N PRO A 238 -26.18 -20.87 -9.40
CA PRO A 238 -26.24 -21.20 -7.98
C PRO A 238 -25.38 -20.23 -7.16
N ALA A 239 -25.78 -19.96 -5.92
CA ALA A 239 -25.11 -19.00 -5.04
C ALA A 239 -23.63 -19.32 -4.76
N SER A 240 -23.20 -20.56 -4.99
CA SER A 240 -21.81 -21.01 -4.95
C SER A 240 -20.95 -20.39 -6.04
N GLN A 241 -21.53 -20.07 -7.19
CA GLN A 241 -20.87 -19.50 -8.37
C GLN A 241 -20.98 -17.97 -8.44
N LEU A 242 -21.76 -17.35 -7.56
CA LEU A 242 -21.98 -15.90 -7.59
C LEU A 242 -20.94 -15.15 -6.74
N PRO A 243 -20.35 -14.06 -7.27
CA PRO A 243 -19.60 -13.13 -6.44
C PRO A 243 -20.55 -12.47 -5.44
N THR A 244 -20.06 -12.21 -4.24
CA THR A 244 -20.84 -11.56 -3.18
C THR A 244 -20.89 -10.04 -3.35
N LEU A 245 -21.94 -9.41 -2.82
CA LEU A 245 -22.02 -7.94 -2.75
C LEU A 245 -20.82 -7.33 -2.02
N THR A 246 -20.30 -7.98 -0.98
CA THR A 246 -19.10 -7.52 -0.26
C THR A 246 -17.87 -7.52 -1.16
N GLN A 247 -17.70 -8.56 -1.98
CA GLN A 247 -16.62 -8.61 -2.97
C GLN A 247 -16.76 -7.51 -4.02
N PHE A 248 -17.98 -7.27 -4.49
CA PHE A 248 -18.27 -6.19 -5.44
C PHE A 248 -17.92 -4.81 -4.87
N LYS A 249 -18.39 -4.50 -3.65
CA LYS A 249 -18.07 -3.24 -2.94
C LYS A 249 -16.57 -3.06 -2.71
N TYR A 250 -15.89 -4.11 -2.26
CA TYR A 250 -14.44 -4.07 -2.03
C TYR A 250 -13.66 -3.71 -3.31
N TRP A 251 -14.02 -4.31 -4.45
CA TRP A 251 -13.32 -4.02 -5.70
C TRP A 251 -13.69 -2.67 -6.30
N HIS A 252 -14.94 -2.22 -6.12
CA HIS A 252 -15.33 -0.84 -6.42
C HIS A 252 -14.46 0.15 -5.64
N GLU A 253 -14.42 0.06 -4.32
CA GLU A 253 -13.64 0.97 -3.46
C GLU A 253 -12.14 0.97 -3.77
N LYS A 254 -11.61 -0.18 -4.23
CA LYS A 254 -10.20 -0.33 -4.57
C LYS A 254 -9.81 0.27 -5.92
N GLU A 255 -10.73 0.28 -6.88
CA GLU A 255 -10.50 0.77 -8.25
C GLU A 255 -11.18 2.12 -8.54
N GLN A 256 -11.94 2.67 -7.58
CA GLN A 256 -12.71 3.89 -7.77
C GLN A 256 -11.84 5.11 -8.05
N ASP A 257 -12.33 5.94 -8.95
CA ASP A 257 -11.82 7.29 -9.20
C ASP A 257 -12.94 8.26 -8.81
N ILE A 258 -12.83 8.82 -7.59
CA ILE A 258 -13.85 9.69 -6.97
C ILE A 258 -14.19 10.86 -7.89
N LYS A 259 -13.18 11.41 -8.60
CA LYS A 259 -13.38 12.53 -9.50
C LYS A 259 -14.24 12.12 -10.70
N LYS A 260 -13.87 11.02 -11.37
CA LYS A 260 -14.65 10.51 -12.51
C LYS A 260 -16.07 10.13 -12.11
N GLU A 261 -16.23 9.45 -10.97
CA GLU A 261 -17.53 9.05 -10.45
C GLU A 261 -18.42 10.25 -10.16
N THR A 262 -17.90 11.27 -9.48
CA THR A 262 -18.66 12.48 -9.14
C THR A 262 -19.09 13.23 -10.39
N ILE A 263 -18.20 13.37 -11.38
CA ILE A 263 -18.52 14.01 -12.67
C ILE A 263 -19.62 13.21 -13.40
N ALA A 264 -19.49 11.89 -13.47
CA ALA A 264 -20.46 11.03 -14.17
C ALA A 264 -21.85 11.04 -13.52
N ARG A 265 -21.92 11.18 -12.18
CA ARG A 265 -23.18 11.15 -11.42
C ARG A 265 -23.84 12.52 -11.31
N LYS A 266 -23.07 13.58 -11.05
CA LYS A 266 -23.59 14.93 -10.73
C LYS A 266 -23.45 15.97 -11.83
N SER A 267 -22.80 15.64 -12.95
CA SER A 267 -22.37 16.56 -14.04
C SER A 267 -21.10 17.36 -13.71
N SER A 268 -20.33 17.68 -14.76
CA SER A 268 -19.11 18.49 -14.69
C SER A 268 -19.38 19.88 -14.09
N LYS A 269 -20.50 20.52 -14.44
CA LYS A 269 -20.85 21.85 -13.93
C LYS A 269 -21.03 21.85 -12.41
N LYS A 270 -21.73 20.86 -11.87
CA LYS A 270 -21.96 20.73 -10.41
C LYS A 270 -20.68 20.32 -9.68
N TYR A 271 -19.85 19.49 -10.30
CA TYR A 271 -18.52 19.15 -9.76
C TYR A 271 -17.64 20.40 -9.62
N GLU A 272 -17.57 21.25 -10.65
CA GLU A 272 -16.77 22.48 -10.60
C GLU A 272 -17.28 23.49 -9.55
N LEU A 273 -18.59 23.49 -9.27
CA LEU A 273 -19.20 24.34 -8.25
C LEU A 273 -19.00 23.82 -6.82
N GLU A 274 -19.24 22.54 -6.57
CA GLU A 274 -19.33 21.98 -5.20
C GLU A 274 -18.10 21.19 -4.77
N HIS A 275 -17.31 20.69 -5.71
CA HIS A 275 -16.29 19.66 -5.48
C HIS A 275 -14.93 19.97 -6.12
N ARG A 276 -14.77 21.15 -6.73
CA ARG A 276 -13.48 21.59 -7.27
C ARG A 276 -12.48 21.76 -6.13
N PRO A 277 -11.27 21.20 -6.24
CA PRO A 277 -10.21 21.47 -5.28
C PRO A 277 -9.88 22.95 -5.28
N VAL A 278 -9.88 23.57 -4.09
CA VAL A 278 -9.47 24.97 -3.91
C VAL A 278 -7.95 25.02 -4.10
N LEU A 279 -7.51 25.40 -5.31
CA LEU A 279 -6.09 25.43 -5.68
C LEU A 279 -5.34 26.65 -5.11
N GLY A 280 -6.06 27.58 -4.48
CA GLY A 280 -5.48 28.75 -3.83
C GLY A 280 -6.56 29.60 -3.17
N SER A 281 -6.17 30.34 -2.15
CA SER A 281 -7.00 31.40 -1.58
C SER A 281 -6.85 32.65 -2.45
N SER A 282 -7.92 33.43 -2.64
CA SER A 282 -7.86 34.76 -3.24
C SER A 282 -6.97 35.74 -2.46
N MET A 283 -6.49 35.33 -1.28
CA MET A 283 -5.53 36.06 -0.45
C MET A 283 -4.06 35.73 -0.76
N GLY A 284 -3.79 34.66 -1.53
CA GLY A 284 -2.43 34.27 -1.90
C GLY A 284 -1.84 35.27 -2.89
N GLY A 285 -0.85 36.05 -2.46
CA GLY A 285 -0.16 37.05 -3.30
C GLY A 285 -0.63 38.49 -3.14
N LEU A 286 -1.49 38.79 -2.15
CA LEU A 286 -1.88 40.18 -1.86
C LEU A 286 -0.72 40.93 -1.19
N ILE A 287 -0.44 42.14 -1.68
CA ILE A 287 0.61 43.03 -1.15
C ILE A 287 0.07 43.88 0.01
N GLY A 288 -1.25 44.15 0.03
CA GLY A 288 -1.94 44.93 1.08
C GLY A 288 -3.35 45.38 0.64
N PRO A 289 -4.08 46.14 1.49
CA PRO A 289 -5.33 46.78 1.10
C PRO A 289 -5.17 47.67 -0.14
N GLY A 290 -6.14 47.62 -1.05
CA GLY A 290 -6.11 48.36 -2.32
C GLY A 290 -5.34 47.67 -3.45
N SER A 291 -4.78 46.49 -3.22
CA SER A 291 -4.02 45.75 -4.25
C SER A 291 -4.91 44.96 -5.22
N VAL A 292 -6.04 44.43 -4.75
CA VAL A 292 -7.00 43.66 -5.55
C VAL A 292 -8.41 43.93 -5.06
N PHE A 293 -9.32 44.20 -5.99
CA PHE A 293 -10.75 44.37 -5.72
C PHE A 293 -11.57 43.27 -6.39
N GLN A 294 -12.62 42.82 -5.71
CA GLN A 294 -13.63 41.92 -6.26
C GLN A 294 -14.91 42.70 -6.52
N ILE A 295 -15.50 42.48 -7.70
CA ILE A 295 -16.80 43.04 -8.06
C ILE A 295 -17.83 41.92 -7.99
N ASP A 296 -18.90 42.14 -7.25
CA ASP A 296 -20.06 41.26 -7.25
C ASP A 296 -21.33 42.03 -7.64
N ALA A 297 -22.24 41.37 -8.35
CA ALA A 297 -23.47 41.96 -8.85
C ALA A 297 -24.67 41.07 -8.53
N THR A 298 -25.62 41.59 -7.77
CA THR A 298 -26.82 40.86 -7.35
C THR A 298 -28.07 41.61 -7.76
N VAL A 299 -29.02 40.92 -8.39
CA VAL A 299 -30.36 41.46 -8.66
C VAL A 299 -31.16 41.43 -7.35
N CYS A 300 -31.57 42.60 -6.86
CA CYS A 300 -32.34 42.67 -5.62
C CYS A 300 -33.76 42.15 -5.81
N ASP A 301 -34.32 41.57 -4.75
CA ASP A 301 -35.70 41.08 -4.69
C ASP A 301 -36.68 42.15 -4.20
N VAL A 302 -36.56 43.35 -4.78
CA VAL A 302 -37.44 44.49 -4.52
C VAL A 302 -37.73 45.21 -5.83
N TYR A 303 -38.92 45.82 -5.94
CA TYR A 303 -39.29 46.68 -7.06
C TYR A 303 -39.07 48.15 -6.69
N LEU A 304 -38.35 48.88 -7.54
CA LEU A 304 -38.23 50.33 -7.44
C LEU A 304 -39.44 51.00 -8.11
N VAL A 305 -39.91 52.10 -7.51
CA VAL A 305 -40.99 52.94 -8.03
C VAL A 305 -40.48 54.34 -8.36
N SER A 306 -41.14 55.03 -9.28
CA SER A 306 -40.75 56.37 -9.72
C SER A 306 -40.88 57.40 -8.61
N ARG A 307 -39.90 58.31 -8.52
CA ARG A 307 -39.96 59.45 -7.60
C ARG A 307 -41.08 60.43 -7.96
N TYR A 308 -41.43 60.52 -9.25
CA TYR A 308 -42.47 61.41 -9.75
C TYR A 308 -43.87 60.84 -9.52
N ASN A 309 -44.02 59.51 -9.57
CA ASN A 309 -45.27 58.83 -9.28
C ASN A 309 -45.00 57.43 -8.70
N ARG A 310 -45.49 57.18 -7.49
CA ARG A 310 -45.27 55.90 -6.78
C ARG A 310 -46.05 54.74 -7.37
N ASP A 311 -47.07 55.00 -8.19
CA ASP A 311 -47.82 53.98 -8.90
C ASP A 311 -47.07 53.44 -10.13
N TRP A 312 -45.97 54.08 -10.52
CA TRP A 312 -45.15 53.64 -11.65
C TRP A 312 -43.97 52.80 -11.16
N ILE A 313 -44.05 51.49 -11.42
CA ILE A 313 -42.96 50.55 -11.16
C ILE A 313 -41.90 50.72 -12.25
N ILE A 314 -40.66 50.98 -11.83
CA ILE A 314 -39.51 51.13 -12.73
C ILE A 314 -38.87 49.77 -13.03
N GLY A 315 -38.77 48.89 -12.03
CA GLY A 315 -38.17 47.56 -12.19
C GLY A 315 -37.35 47.12 -10.97
N ARG A 316 -36.68 45.97 -11.10
CA ARG A 316 -35.79 45.43 -10.06
C ARG A 316 -34.38 45.98 -10.23
N PRO A 317 -33.73 46.51 -9.19
CA PRO A 317 -32.38 47.02 -9.31
C PRO A 317 -31.36 45.89 -9.25
N VAL A 318 -30.23 46.10 -9.92
CA VAL A 318 -28.99 45.34 -9.77
C VAL A 318 -28.04 46.17 -8.91
N VAL A 319 -27.58 45.59 -7.81
CA VAL A 319 -26.59 46.20 -6.91
C VAL A 319 -25.24 45.62 -7.24
N TYR A 320 -24.31 46.50 -7.61
CA TYR A 320 -22.90 46.19 -7.81
C TYR A 320 -22.12 46.66 -6.59
N VAL A 321 -21.32 45.76 -6.02
CA VAL A 321 -20.49 46.03 -4.84
C VAL A 321 -19.03 45.79 -5.19
N LEU A 322 -18.18 46.76 -4.86
CA LEU A 322 -16.73 46.65 -4.92
C LEU A 322 -16.18 46.36 -3.54
N ILE A 323 -15.44 45.26 -3.41
CA ILE A 323 -14.91 44.77 -2.14
C ILE A 323 -13.40 44.66 -2.26
N ASP A 324 -12.66 45.33 -1.37
CA ASP A 324 -11.22 45.12 -1.24
C ASP A 324 -10.95 43.72 -0.65
N VAL A 325 -10.14 42.92 -1.36
CA VAL A 325 -9.95 41.50 -1.00
C VAL A 325 -9.18 41.33 0.31
N SER A 326 -8.29 42.28 0.64
CA SER A 326 -7.44 42.23 1.83
C SER A 326 -8.20 42.62 3.10
N SER A 327 -8.83 43.79 3.10
CA SER A 327 -9.56 44.34 4.26
C SER A 327 -11.01 43.86 4.36
N ARG A 328 -11.57 43.29 3.28
CA ARG A 328 -12.99 42.92 3.15
C ARG A 328 -13.95 44.12 3.27
N LEU A 329 -13.44 45.35 3.18
CA LEU A 329 -14.26 46.54 3.18
C LEU A 329 -14.91 46.75 1.82
N ILE A 330 -16.16 47.21 1.85
CA ILE A 330 -16.85 47.69 0.67
C ILE A 330 -16.28 49.08 0.36
N THR A 331 -15.62 49.21 -0.79
CA THR A 331 -15.00 50.46 -1.23
C THR A 331 -15.85 51.19 -2.27
N GLY A 332 -16.89 50.54 -2.79
CA GLY A 332 -17.77 51.12 -3.79
C GLY A 332 -19.11 50.42 -3.89
N LEU A 333 -20.15 51.19 -4.20
CA LEU A 333 -21.51 50.68 -4.39
C LEU A 333 -22.20 51.44 -5.52
N TYR A 334 -22.77 50.69 -6.47
CA TYR A 334 -23.55 51.22 -7.57
C TYR A 334 -24.87 50.47 -7.71
N VAL A 335 -25.96 51.21 -7.94
CA VAL A 335 -27.30 50.64 -8.13
C VAL A 335 -27.85 51.10 -9.47
N GLY A 336 -28.22 50.14 -10.32
CA GLY A 336 -28.75 50.41 -11.66
C GLY A 336 -29.90 49.48 -12.02
N LEU A 337 -30.61 49.81 -13.10
CA LEU A 337 -31.76 49.03 -13.62
C LEU A 337 -31.38 48.15 -14.81
N GLU A 338 -30.16 48.26 -15.31
CA GLU A 338 -29.66 47.56 -16.50
C GLU A 338 -28.76 46.37 -16.10
N GLY A 339 -29.02 45.19 -16.68
CA GLY A 339 -28.39 43.92 -16.30
C GLY A 339 -27.17 43.48 -17.14
N THR A 340 -26.65 44.32 -18.04
CA THR A 340 -25.53 43.93 -18.93
C THR A 340 -24.17 44.29 -18.34
N PHE A 341 -23.48 43.24 -17.87
CA PHE A 341 -22.25 43.26 -17.06
C PHE A 341 -21.02 43.98 -17.68
N VAL A 342 -20.90 44.05 -19.01
CA VAL A 342 -19.64 44.45 -19.67
C VAL A 342 -19.47 45.95 -19.84
N VAL A 343 -20.55 46.70 -20.10
CA VAL A 343 -20.45 48.13 -20.46
C VAL A 343 -20.28 49.04 -19.23
N ARG A 344 -20.74 48.60 -18.04
CA ARG A 344 -20.79 49.45 -16.84
C ARG A 344 -19.92 49.02 -15.67
N CYS A 345 -19.19 47.91 -15.74
CA CYS A 345 -18.09 47.70 -14.79
C CYS A 345 -17.09 48.86 -14.86
N HIS A 346 -16.91 49.46 -16.04
CA HIS A 346 -16.13 50.69 -16.19
C HIS A 346 -16.76 51.87 -15.43
N ASP A 347 -18.04 52.18 -15.64
CA ASP A 347 -18.75 53.26 -14.96
C ASP A 347 -18.83 53.07 -13.43
N GLY A 348 -18.98 51.82 -12.97
CA GLY A 348 -19.03 51.47 -11.55
C GLY A 348 -17.68 51.60 -10.87
N VAL A 349 -16.60 51.21 -11.55
CA VAL A 349 -15.22 51.45 -11.09
C VAL A 349 -14.93 52.96 -11.09
N ASP A 350 -15.19 53.67 -12.19
CA ASP A 350 -14.90 55.10 -12.30
C ASP A 350 -15.63 55.95 -11.26
N LYS A 351 -16.86 55.58 -10.89
CA LYS A 351 -17.66 56.28 -9.85
C LYS A 351 -17.34 55.87 -8.41
N CYS A 352 -16.59 54.78 -8.21
CA CYS A 352 -16.20 54.33 -6.88
C CYS A 352 -14.75 54.68 -6.54
N PHE A 353 -13.93 55.05 -7.52
CA PHE A 353 -12.54 55.47 -7.32
C PHE A 353 -12.33 57.00 -7.31
N PHE A 354 -13.41 57.80 -7.33
CA PHE A 354 -13.36 59.25 -7.14
C PHE A 354 -14.38 59.75 -6.12
#